data_AF-A0A1G4QH29-F1
#
_entry.id   AF-A0A1G4QH29-F1
#
_cell.length_a   1.000
_cell.length_b   1.000
_cell.length_c   1.000
_cell.angle_alpha   90.00
_cell.angle_beta   90.00
_cell.angle_gamma   90.00
#
_symmetry.space_group_name_H-M   'P 1'
#
loop_
_entity.id
_entity.type
_entity.pdbx_description
1 polymer ?
#
loop_
_entity_poly.entity_id
_entity_poly.type
_entity_poly.pdbx_seq_one_letter_code
_entity_poly.pdbx_strand_id
1 'polypeptide(L)'
;MMDEQILQRLLEADRIPEKTVNLSRLGVPVTLRGLTGKQVYLLRERCTERTERKGQTVERLDEEQFNVALIAASTVSPNWGDSRLLAKYQASGAEEVIKRILLAGELSALGDSVLDVSGFNTTLEEIKN
;
A
#
# COMPACT_ATOMS: atom_id res chain seq x y z
N MET A 1 26.17 -25.82 6.01
CA MET A 1 26.84 -24.73 5.26
C MET A 1 25.85 -23.99 4.36
N MET A 2 25.17 -24.67 3.43
CA MET A 2 24.14 -24.06 2.56
C MET A 2 22.91 -23.57 3.36
N ASP A 3 22.38 -24.40 4.27
CA ASP A 3 21.20 -24.03 5.07
C ASP A 3 21.44 -22.83 5.98
N GLU A 4 22.65 -22.70 6.53
CA GLU A 4 23.05 -21.55 7.36
C GLU A 4 23.12 -20.26 6.53
N GLN A 5 23.62 -20.35 5.30
CA GLN A 5 23.63 -19.21 4.37
C GLN A 5 22.21 -18.80 3.96
N ILE A 6 21.30 -19.76 3.77
CA ILE A 6 19.89 -19.49 3.51
C ILE A 6 19.24 -18.80 4.71
N LEU A 7 19.46 -19.33 5.92
CA LEU A 7 18.92 -18.75 7.15
C LEU A 7 19.41 -17.32 7.34
N GLN A 8 20.71 -17.06 7.16
CA GLN A 8 21.28 -15.72 7.28
C GLN A 8 20.61 -14.73 6.30
N ARG A 9 20.37 -15.14 5.06
CA ARG A 9 19.66 -14.29 4.06
C ARG A 9 18.24 -13.95 4.50
N LEU A 10 17.53 -14.89 5.12
CA LEU A 10 16.18 -14.65 5.63
C LEU A 10 16.17 -13.73 6.85
N LEU A 11 17.19 -13.82 7.71
CA LEU A 11 17.35 -12.92 8.86
C LEU A 11 17.66 -11.47 8.44
N GLU A 12 18.31 -11.29 7.29
CA GLU A 12 18.63 -9.97 6.70
C GLU A 12 17.53 -9.42 5.76
N ALA A 13 16.37 -10.09 5.69
CA ALA A 13 15.25 -9.70 4.81
C ALA A 13 14.40 -8.54 5.34
N ASP A 14 14.88 -7.80 6.34
CA ASP A 14 14.22 -6.62 6.91
C ASP A 14 14.25 -5.40 5.98
N ARG A 15 15.13 -5.43 4.96
CA ARG A 15 15.24 -4.39 3.92
C ARG A 15 14.10 -4.48 2.92
N ILE A 16 13.09 -3.66 3.16
CA ILE A 16 11.94 -3.52 2.27
C ILE A 16 12.29 -2.59 1.09
N PRO A 17 11.97 -2.95 -0.16
CA PRO A 17 12.25 -2.10 -1.33
C PRO A 17 11.47 -0.78 -1.30
N GLU A 18 12.05 0.25 -1.92
CA GLU A 18 11.43 1.55 -2.13
C GLU A 18 11.43 1.93 -3.62
N LYS A 19 10.41 2.70 -4.04
CA LYS A 19 10.22 3.18 -5.40
C LYS A 19 9.73 4.61 -5.36
N THR A 20 10.33 5.50 -6.14
CA THR A 20 9.83 6.87 -6.29
C THR A 20 9.13 7.02 -7.63
N VAL A 21 7.88 7.51 -7.59
CA VAL A 21 7.05 7.78 -8.77
C VAL A 21 6.66 9.25 -8.81
N ASN A 22 6.48 9.82 -9.99
CA ASN A 22 6.14 11.24 -10.14
C ASN A 22 4.65 11.43 -10.42
N LEU A 23 3.96 12.23 -9.61
CA LEU A 23 2.60 12.68 -9.89
C LEU A 23 2.65 13.86 -10.86
N SER A 24 2.63 13.59 -12.16
CA SER A 24 2.85 14.58 -13.22
C SER A 24 1.95 15.82 -13.12
N ARG A 25 0.67 15.65 -12.76
CA ARG A 25 -0.28 16.78 -12.60
C ARG A 25 0.14 17.74 -11.47
N LEU A 26 0.70 17.21 -10.39
CA LEU A 26 1.11 17.99 -9.22
C LEU A 26 2.59 18.39 -9.29
N GLY A 27 3.38 17.74 -10.15
CA GLY A 27 4.84 17.91 -10.17
C GLY A 27 5.51 17.44 -8.88
N VAL A 28 4.89 16.49 -8.17
CA VAL A 28 5.34 16.02 -6.86
C VAL A 28 5.88 14.58 -6.96
N PRO A 29 7.13 14.33 -6.52
CA PRO A 29 7.62 12.97 -6.36
C PRO A 29 7.00 12.32 -5.12
N VAL A 30 6.56 11.07 -5.27
CA VAL A 30 6.03 10.22 -4.22
C VAL A 30 6.94 9.02 -4.05
N THR A 31 7.58 8.92 -2.89
CA THR A 31 8.40 7.77 -2.50
C THR A 31 7.53 6.78 -1.74
N LEU A 32 7.44 5.57 -2.28
CA LEU A 32 6.66 4.45 -1.77
C LEU A 32 7.62 3.37 -1.26
N ARG A 33 7.28 2.74 -0.13
CA ARG A 33 7.97 1.58 0.41
C ARG A 33 7.07 0.36 0.34
N GLY A 34 7.63 -0.80 0.05
CA GLY A 34 6.91 -2.07 0.08
C GLY A 34 6.16 -2.30 1.39
N LEU A 35 5.09 -3.08 1.32
CA LEU A 35 4.34 -3.55 2.47
C LEU A 35 4.50 -5.06 2.57
N THR A 36 4.74 -5.54 3.78
CA THR A 36 4.75 -6.98 4.06
C THR A 36 3.35 -7.57 3.85
N GLY A 37 3.26 -8.87 3.58
CA GLY A 37 1.97 -9.56 3.43
C GLY A 37 1.07 -9.38 4.66
N LYS A 38 1.64 -9.33 5.87
CA LYS A 38 0.91 -9.03 7.12
C LYS A 38 0.29 -7.63 7.11
N GLN A 39 1.03 -6.61 6.67
CA GLN A 39 0.53 -5.24 6.60
C GLN A 39 -0.62 -5.14 5.59
N VAL A 40 -0.44 -5.69 4.38
CA VAL A 40 -1.48 -5.67 3.34
C VAL A 40 -2.74 -6.42 3.81
N TYR A 41 -2.58 -7.57 4.46
CA TYR A 41 -3.68 -8.32 5.05
C TYR A 41 -4.48 -7.49 6.07
N LEU A 42 -3.79 -6.84 7.02
CA LEU A 42 -4.44 -6.01 8.04
C LEU A 42 -5.19 -4.82 7.42
N LEU A 43 -4.62 -4.19 6.39
CA LEU A 43 -5.28 -3.10 5.67
C LEU A 43 -6.53 -3.61 4.95
N ARG A 44 -6.45 -4.79 4.31
CA ARG A 44 -7.60 -5.39 3.62
C ARG A 44 -8.71 -5.72 4.60
N GLU A 45 -8.40 -6.40 5.71
CA GLU A 45 -9.39 -6.73 6.75
C GLU A 45 -10.09 -5.48 7.29
N ARG A 46 -9.35 -4.39 7.53
CA ARG A 46 -9.91 -3.11 7.99
C ARG A 46 -10.87 -2.49 6.97
N CYS A 47 -10.66 -2.77 5.68
CA CYS A 47 -11.47 -2.25 4.58
C CYS A 47 -12.56 -3.23 4.11
N THR A 48 -12.67 -4.41 4.73
CA THR A 48 -13.71 -5.40 4.42
C THR A 48 -14.89 -5.23 5.38
N GLU A 49 -16.05 -4.90 4.82
CA GLU A 49 -17.31 -4.90 5.54
C GLU A 49 -17.90 -6.31 5.57
N ARG A 50 -18.30 -6.76 6.76
CA ARG A 50 -18.98 -8.04 6.95
C ARG A 50 -20.43 -7.77 7.31
N THR A 51 -21.36 -8.19 6.45
CA THR A 51 -22.79 -8.03 6.70
C THR A 51 -23.47 -9.40 6.70
N GLU A 52 -24.27 -9.69 7.73
CA GLU A 52 -25.13 -10.86 7.71
C GLU A 52 -26.42 -10.58 6.93
N ARG A 53 -26.72 -11.42 5.93
CA ARG A 53 -27.97 -11.38 5.18
C ARG A 53 -28.55 -12.78 5.10
N LYS A 54 -29.76 -12.97 5.64
CA LYS A 54 -30.50 -14.24 5.63
C LYS A 54 -29.68 -15.44 6.15
N GLY A 55 -28.92 -15.25 7.22
CA GLY A 55 -28.09 -16.30 7.82
C GLY A 55 -26.80 -16.62 7.05
N GLN A 56 -26.46 -15.84 6.02
CA GLN A 56 -25.18 -15.91 5.32
C GLN A 56 -24.37 -14.65 5.61
N THR A 57 -23.10 -14.82 5.95
CA THR A 57 -22.14 -13.72 6.05
C THR A 57 -21.67 -13.36 4.65
N VAL A 58 -21.91 -12.11 4.25
CA VAL A 58 -21.41 -11.54 3.00
C VAL A 58 -20.27 -10.58 3.35
N GLU A 59 -19.09 -10.84 2.78
CA GLU A 59 -17.94 -9.95 2.88
C GLU A 59 -17.86 -9.08 1.62
N ARG A 60 -17.62 -7.77 1.80
CA ARG A 60 -17.40 -6.82 0.72
C ARG A 60 -16.19 -5.96 1.04
N LEU A 61 -15.17 -6.01 0.20
CA LEU A 61 -14.05 -5.09 0.27
C LEU A 61 -14.46 -3.72 -0.29
N ASP A 62 -14.22 -2.65 0.46
CA ASP A 62 -14.19 -1.29 -0.07
C ASP A 62 -12.84 -1.07 -0.79
N GLU A 63 -12.85 -1.24 -2.11
CA GLU A 63 -11.65 -1.13 -2.95
C GLU A 63 -11.03 0.28 -2.91
N GLU A 64 -11.86 1.33 -2.85
CA GLU A 64 -11.37 2.71 -2.81
C GLU A 64 -10.67 2.98 -1.48
N GLN A 65 -11.33 2.62 -0.37
CA GLN A 65 -10.76 2.76 0.96
C GLN A 65 -9.49 1.90 1.13
N PHE A 66 -9.46 0.70 0.54
CA PHE A 66 -8.28 -0.15 0.54
C PHE A 66 -7.11 0.46 -0.25
N ASN A 67 -7.36 1.04 -1.42
CA ASN A 67 -6.31 1.72 -2.19
C ASN A 67 -5.75 2.93 -1.44
N VAL A 68 -6.61 3.75 -0.84
CA VAL A 68 -6.19 4.89 -0.02
C VAL A 68 -5.34 4.44 1.17
N ALA A 69 -5.77 3.37 1.83
CA ALA A 69 -5.06 2.76 2.95
C ALA A 69 -3.67 2.26 2.55
N LEU A 70 -3.54 1.60 1.40
CA LEU A 70 -2.27 1.14 0.84
C LEU A 70 -1.32 2.31 0.61
N ILE A 71 -1.79 3.36 -0.08
CA ILE A 71 -0.98 4.54 -0.40
C ILE A 71 -0.54 5.24 0.87
N ALA A 72 -1.44 5.44 1.84
CA ALA A 72 -1.11 6.09 3.11
C ALA A 72 -0.06 5.32 3.91
N ALA A 73 -0.17 3.98 3.97
CA ALA A 73 0.76 3.13 4.71
C ALA A 73 2.13 2.98 4.02
N SER A 74 2.15 3.00 2.69
CA SER A 74 3.35 2.82 1.88
C SER A 74 4.13 4.11 1.65
N THR A 75 3.47 5.27 1.65
CA THR A 75 4.14 6.54 1.35
C THR A 75 5.14 6.91 2.45
N VAL A 76 6.41 7.07 2.04
CA VAL A 76 7.49 7.65 2.85
C VAL A 76 7.51 9.17 2.69
N SER A 77 7.29 9.66 1.48
CA SER A 77 7.18 11.09 1.15
C SER A 77 6.25 11.28 -0.05
N PRO A 78 5.40 12.33 -0.10
CA PRO A 78 5.26 13.40 0.88
C PRO A 78 4.52 12.98 2.15
N ASN A 79 4.63 13.78 3.22
CA ASN A 79 3.84 13.59 4.42
C ASN A 79 2.38 14.04 4.19
N TRP A 80 1.51 13.11 3.82
CA TRP A 80 0.07 13.35 3.63
C TRP A 80 -0.65 13.82 4.90
N GLY A 81 -0.08 13.57 6.08
CA GLY A 81 -0.58 14.03 7.37
C GLY A 81 -0.06 15.39 7.82
N ASP A 82 0.62 16.16 6.94
CA ASP A 82 1.08 17.50 7.27
C ASP A 82 -0.10 18.41 7.68
N SER A 83 0.06 19.13 8.80
CA SER A 83 -1.03 19.93 9.38
C SER A 83 -1.58 21.00 8.43
N ARG A 84 -0.75 21.51 7.51
CA ARG A 84 -1.18 22.48 6.49
C ARG A 84 -2.05 21.82 5.43
N LEU A 85 -1.76 20.57 5.05
CA LEU A 85 -2.62 19.78 4.17
C LEU A 85 -3.94 19.47 4.86
N LEU A 86 -3.90 18.98 6.10
CA LEU A 86 -5.10 18.68 6.88
C LEU A 86 -6.02 19.91 7.00
N ALA A 87 -5.46 21.08 7.32
CA ALA A 87 -6.22 22.31 7.44
C ALA A 87 -6.79 22.79 6.10
N LYS A 88 -5.98 22.83 5.04
CA LYS A 88 -6.41 23.27 3.70
C LYS A 88 -7.54 22.40 3.16
N TYR A 89 -7.41 21.08 3.32
CA TYR A 89 -8.37 20.13 2.80
C TYR A 89 -9.44 19.76 3.81
N GLN A 90 -9.50 20.37 5.00
CA GLN A 90 -10.45 20.03 6.08
C GLN A 90 -10.54 18.51 6.31
N ALA A 91 -9.38 17.86 6.32
CA ALA A 91 -9.23 16.42 6.37
C ALA A 91 -8.93 15.96 7.80
N SER A 92 -9.52 14.84 8.21
CA SER A 92 -9.29 14.24 9.53
C SER A 92 -7.96 13.50 9.64
N GLY A 93 -7.31 13.21 8.52
CA GLY A 93 -6.03 12.51 8.46
C GLY A 93 -5.49 12.35 7.05
N ALA A 94 -4.34 11.68 6.94
CA ALA A 94 -3.62 11.47 5.69
C ALA A 94 -4.47 10.79 4.60
N GLU A 95 -5.25 9.77 4.97
CA GLU A 95 -6.12 9.05 4.02
C GLU A 95 -7.17 9.97 3.39
N GLU A 96 -7.76 10.88 4.18
CA GLU A 96 -8.73 11.85 3.67
C GLU A 96 -8.08 12.93 2.80
N VAL A 97 -6.83 13.32 3.10
CA VAL A 97 -6.03 14.19 2.22
C VAL A 97 -5.79 13.51 0.87
N ILE A 98 -5.38 12.25 0.87
CA ILE A 98 -5.15 11.46 -0.35
C ILE A 98 -6.41 11.40 -1.20
N LYS A 99 -7.57 11.07 -0.59
CA LYS A 99 -8.88 11.06 -1.27
C LYS A 99 -9.26 12.40 -1.89
N ARG A 100 -8.99 13.51 -1.20
CA ARG A 100 -9.36 14.86 -1.66
C ARG A 100 -8.43 15.43 -2.73
N ILE A 101 -7.14 15.05 -2.71
CA ILE A 101 -6.13 15.61 -3.61
C ILE A 101 -6.02 14.82 -4.92
N LEU A 102 -6.02 13.49 -4.83
CA LEU A 102 -5.74 12.62 -5.96
C LEU A 102 -6.98 12.42 -6.82
N LEU A 103 -6.78 12.39 -8.13
CA LEU A 103 -7.81 11.95 -9.06
C LEU A 103 -7.94 10.42 -9.02
N ALA A 104 -9.11 9.88 -9.39
CA ALA A 104 -9.37 8.43 -9.34
C ALA A 104 -8.31 7.59 -10.08
N GLY A 105 -7.85 8.05 -11.26
CA GLY A 105 -6.78 7.37 -12.00
C GLY A 105 -5.40 7.47 -11.33
N GLU A 106 -5.10 8.58 -10.65
CA GLU A 106 -3.86 8.74 -9.88
C GLU A 106 -3.87 7.85 -8.64
N LEU A 107 -5.02 7.76 -7.96
CA LEU A 107 -5.24 6.87 -6.84
C LEU A 107 -5.02 5.41 -7.24
N SER A 108 -5.64 4.97 -8.35
CA SER A 108 -5.44 3.61 -8.88
C SER A 108 -3.97 3.35 -9.20
N ALA A 109 -3.33 4.23 -9.97
CA ALA A 109 -1.95 4.04 -10.41
C ALA A 109 -0.93 4.03 -9.25
N LEU A 110 -1.17 4.83 -8.21
CA LEU A 110 -0.37 4.78 -6.99
C LEU A 110 -0.62 3.49 -6.21
N GLY A 111 -1.87 3.05 -6.07
CA GLY A 111 -2.21 1.76 -5.45
C GLY A 111 -1.50 0.60 -6.15
N ASP A 112 -1.54 0.55 -7.48
CA ASP A 112 -0.82 -0.45 -8.29
C ASP A 112 0.69 -0.37 -8.07
N SER A 113 1.25 0.85 -8.00
CA SER A 113 2.67 1.05 -7.71
C SER A 113 3.07 0.56 -6.31
N VAL A 114 2.17 0.68 -5.33
CA VAL A 114 2.37 0.13 -3.97
C VAL A 114 2.36 -1.40 -4.00
N LEU A 115 1.42 -2.02 -4.70
CA LEU A 115 1.36 -3.48 -4.82
C LEU A 115 2.59 -4.03 -5.56
N ASP A 116 3.02 -3.35 -6.61
CA ASP A 116 4.22 -3.69 -7.38
C ASP A 116 5.48 -3.69 -6.50
N VAL A 117 5.75 -2.60 -5.76
CA VAL A 117 6.89 -2.55 -4.84
C VAL A 117 6.74 -3.50 -3.65
N SER A 118 5.53 -3.96 -3.35
CA SER A 118 5.25 -4.99 -2.34
C SER A 118 5.42 -6.43 -2.88
N GLY A 119 5.83 -6.61 -4.13
CA GLY A 119 6.15 -7.92 -4.71
C GLY A 119 4.96 -8.69 -5.27
N PHE A 120 3.81 -8.04 -5.50
CA PHE A 120 2.64 -8.72 -6.08
C PHE A 120 2.86 -9.17 -7.54
N ASN A 121 3.82 -8.57 -8.24
CA ASN A 121 4.22 -8.93 -9.61
C ASN A 121 5.56 -9.69 -9.66
N THR A 122 6.01 -10.27 -8.55
CA THR A 122 7.27 -11.03 -8.52
C THR A 122 7.10 -12.40 -9.16
N THR A 123 7.94 -12.72 -10.13
CA THR A 123 8.03 -14.06 -10.73
C THR A 123 8.91 -14.96 -9.88
N LEU A 124 8.46 -16.19 -9.64
CA LEU A 124 9.28 -17.23 -9.00
C LEU A 124 10.03 -18.02 -10.08
N GLU A 125 11.34 -18.17 -9.90
CA GLU A 125 12.18 -18.98 -10.78
C GLU A 125 12.19 -20.43 -10.31
N GLU A 126 11.98 -21.37 -11.23
CA GLU A 126 12.15 -22.78 -10.97
C GLU A 126 13.62 -23.18 -11.19
N ILE A 127 14.27 -23.67 -10.13
CA ILE A 127 15.62 -24.22 -10.24
C ILE A 127 15.48 -25.67 -10.72
N LYS A 128 15.95 -25.95 -11.94
CA LYS A 128 16.02 -27.32 -12.45
C LYS A 128 17.16 -28.06 -11.73
N ASN A 129 16.82 -29.21 -11.15
CA ASN A 129 17.75 -30.13 -10.48
C ASN A 129 18.77 -30.74 -11.45
#